data_AF-A0A2T0MLI4-F1
#
_entry.id   AF-A0A2T0MLI4-F1
#
_cell.length_a   1.000
_cell.length_b   1.000
_cell.length_c   1.000
_cell.angle_alpha   90.00
_cell.angle_beta   90.00
_cell.angle_gamma   90.00
#
_symmetry.space_group_name_H-M   'P 1'
#
loop_
_entity.id
_entity.type
_entity.pdbx_description
1 polymer ?
#
loop_
_entity_poly.entity_id
_entity_poly.type
_entity_poly.pdbx_seq_one_letter_code
_entity_poly.pdbx_strand_id
1 'polypeptide(L)'
;MSKGTRIAAAVAGSVALLSAGLTAPATAAAATVLHCDTFVHHNDDYVGIAMCDNPTGQTWRFRAVVTCGWAPDVVGEWVTLRPRDSGQSQGACGRLGTGVGAVGVDERLV
;
A
#
# COMPACT_ATOMS: atom_id res chain seq x y z
N MET A 1 0.04 18.39 -70.18
CA MET A 1 0.17 17.00 -69.68
C MET A 1 1.43 16.91 -68.85
N SER A 2 1.30 16.97 -67.52
CA SER A 2 2.43 16.73 -66.61
C SER A 2 1.90 15.92 -65.43
N LYS A 3 2.54 14.75 -65.26
CA LYS A 3 2.14 13.61 -64.44
C LYS A 3 2.20 13.94 -62.95
N GLY A 4 1.18 13.50 -62.21
CA GLY A 4 1.19 13.47 -60.76
C GLY A 4 2.15 12.40 -60.24
N THR A 5 2.90 12.75 -59.19
CA THR A 5 3.72 11.83 -58.43
C THR A 5 3.14 11.75 -57.02
N ARG A 6 2.69 10.56 -56.63
CA ARG A 6 2.17 10.26 -55.29
C ARG A 6 3.34 10.30 -54.30
N ILE A 7 3.22 11.09 -53.25
CA ILE A 7 4.18 11.10 -52.13
C ILE A 7 3.85 9.89 -51.26
N ALA A 8 4.77 8.93 -51.22
CA ALA A 8 4.69 7.74 -50.40
C ALA A 8 4.88 8.11 -48.91
N ALA A 9 3.98 7.59 -48.08
CA ALA A 9 4.08 7.66 -46.63
C ALA A 9 5.28 6.84 -46.13
N ALA A 10 6.12 7.45 -45.30
CA ALA A 10 7.04 6.74 -44.43
C ALA A 10 6.82 7.24 -43.00
N VAL A 11 5.96 6.52 -42.28
CA VAL A 11 5.72 6.71 -40.85
C VAL A 11 6.91 6.07 -40.14
N ALA A 12 7.96 6.85 -39.88
CA ALA A 12 9.08 6.39 -39.07
C ALA A 12 8.69 6.54 -37.60
N GLY A 13 8.31 5.41 -36.99
CA GLY A 13 7.84 5.30 -35.62
C GLY A 13 8.83 5.90 -34.62
N SER A 14 8.35 6.90 -33.88
CA SER A 14 8.99 7.39 -32.67
C SER A 14 8.11 6.97 -31.50
N VAL A 15 8.37 5.80 -30.93
CA VAL A 15 7.84 5.44 -29.61
C VAL A 15 9.04 4.99 -28.77
N ALA A 16 9.78 5.99 -28.29
CA ALA A 16 10.63 5.77 -27.14
C ALA A 16 9.72 5.43 -25.97
N LEU A 17 9.64 4.14 -25.62
CA LEU A 17 9.02 3.67 -24.40
C LEU A 17 9.84 4.24 -23.24
N LEU A 18 9.45 5.42 -22.78
CA LEU A 18 9.85 5.93 -21.46
C LEU A 18 9.19 5.00 -20.44
N SER A 19 9.93 3.96 -20.06
CA SER A 19 9.64 3.16 -18.87
C SER A 19 9.75 4.09 -17.66
N ALA A 20 8.68 4.83 -17.39
CA ALA A 20 8.52 5.60 -16.19
C ALA A 20 8.48 4.61 -15.03
N GLY A 21 9.63 4.43 -14.38
CA GLY A 21 9.71 3.74 -13.11
C GLY A 21 8.84 4.47 -12.09
N LEU A 22 7.68 3.91 -11.79
CA LEU A 22 6.93 4.25 -10.59
C LEU A 22 7.22 3.16 -9.56
N THR A 23 8.42 3.18 -8.98
CA THR A 23 8.59 2.67 -7.62
C THR A 23 7.92 3.68 -6.71
N ALA A 24 6.61 3.50 -6.46
CA ALA A 24 5.95 4.23 -5.39
C ALA A 24 6.70 3.88 -4.09
N PRO A 25 7.23 4.87 -3.33
CA PRO A 25 7.71 4.59 -2.01
C PRO A 25 6.48 4.32 -1.15
N ALA A 26 6.15 3.05 -0.92
CA ALA A 26 5.26 2.67 0.16
C ALA A 26 5.96 3.11 1.45
N THR A 27 5.61 4.30 1.93
CA THR A 27 6.07 4.76 3.23
C THR A 27 5.19 4.03 4.23
N ALA A 28 5.51 2.76 4.49
CA ALA A 28 5.03 2.08 5.67
C ALA A 28 5.51 2.94 6.84
N ALA A 29 4.59 3.63 7.52
CA ALA A 29 4.89 4.19 8.81
C ALA A 29 5.28 2.98 9.68
N ALA A 30 6.60 2.79 9.85
CA ALA A 30 7.12 1.77 10.72
C ALA A 30 6.68 2.16 12.12
N ALA A 31 6.06 1.23 12.85
CA ALA A 31 5.87 1.43 14.27
C ALA A 31 7.26 1.63 14.90
N THR A 32 7.46 2.78 15.52
CA THR A 32 8.73 3.18 16.12
C THR A 32 8.74 2.89 17.62
N VAL A 33 7.56 2.84 18.24
CA VAL A 33 7.38 2.64 19.68
C VAL A 33 6.74 1.30 19.98
N LEU A 34 5.67 0.95 19.26
CA LEU A 34 5.10 -0.39 19.32
C LEU A 34 5.94 -1.34 18.48
N HIS A 35 6.01 -2.60 18.91
CA HIS A 35 6.64 -3.63 18.10
C HIS A 35 5.55 -4.27 17.25
N CYS A 36 5.66 -4.14 15.93
CA CYS A 36 4.61 -4.53 15.02
C CYS A 36 5.11 -5.42 13.88
N ASP A 37 4.41 -6.52 13.67
CA ASP A 37 4.51 -7.36 12.50
C ASP A 37 3.39 -6.99 11.52
N THR A 38 3.76 -6.68 10.29
CA THR A 38 2.82 -6.34 9.22
C THR A 38 2.91 -7.37 8.11
N PHE A 39 1.76 -7.89 7.68
CA PHE A 39 1.71 -8.94 6.68
C PHE A 39 0.39 -8.94 5.91
N VAL A 40 0.42 -9.53 4.73
CA VAL A 40 -0.78 -9.84 3.94
C VAL A 40 -1.34 -11.17 4.44
N HIS A 41 -2.66 -11.27 4.57
CA HIS A 41 -3.31 -12.49 5.04
C HIS A 41 -3.05 -13.65 4.07
N HIS A 42 -2.66 -14.81 4.61
CA HIS A 42 -2.18 -15.93 3.80
C HIS A 42 -3.22 -16.47 2.80
N ASN A 43 -4.50 -16.48 3.20
CA ASN A 43 -5.60 -17.02 2.39
C ASN A 43 -6.36 -15.94 1.61
N ASP A 44 -6.10 -14.67 1.87
CA ASP A 44 -6.81 -13.55 1.26
C ASP A 44 -5.82 -12.40 1.02
N ASP A 45 -5.34 -12.30 -0.20
CA ASP A 45 -4.37 -11.28 -0.61
C ASP A 45 -4.95 -9.86 -0.63
N TYR A 46 -6.26 -9.68 -0.37
CA TYR A 46 -6.90 -8.37 -0.20
C TYR A 46 -6.93 -7.91 1.26
N VAL A 47 -6.49 -8.72 2.22
CA VAL A 47 -6.52 -8.36 3.65
C VAL A 47 -5.11 -8.08 4.17
N GLY A 48 -4.90 -6.85 4.62
CA GLY A 48 -3.66 -6.42 5.25
C GLY A 48 -3.82 -6.41 6.76
N ILE A 49 -2.84 -6.95 7.49
CA ILE A 49 -2.89 -7.14 8.93
C ILE A 49 -1.66 -6.50 9.58
N ALA A 50 -1.91 -5.73 10.63
CA ALA A 50 -0.90 -5.27 11.58
C ALA A 50 -1.16 -5.92 12.93
N MET A 51 -0.20 -6.70 13.42
CA MET A 51 -0.20 -7.25 14.76
C MET A 51 0.86 -6.51 15.56
N CYS A 52 0.48 -5.92 16.69
CA CYS A 52 1.39 -5.10 17.49
C CYS A 52 1.37 -5.50 18.96
N ASP A 53 2.51 -5.40 19.62
CA ASP A 53 2.66 -5.44 21.06
C ASP A 53 3.16 -4.10 21.62
N ASN A 54 2.73 -3.78 22.84
CA ASN A 54 3.12 -2.57 23.55
C ASN A 54 4.19 -2.90 24.60
N PRO A 55 5.49 -2.76 24.27
CA PRO A 55 6.56 -3.01 25.22
C PRO A 55 6.71 -1.88 26.26
N THR A 56 5.98 -0.78 26.11
CA THR A 56 6.14 0.43 26.92
C THR A 56 5.36 0.38 28.24
N GLY A 57 5.59 1.38 29.09
CA GLY A 57 4.83 1.61 30.32
C GLY A 57 3.60 2.52 30.15
N GLN A 58 3.25 2.93 28.93
CA GLN A 58 2.13 3.83 28.65
C GLN A 58 1.05 3.14 27.82
N THR A 59 -0.17 3.69 27.82
CA THR A 59 -1.24 3.19 26.94
C THR A 59 -1.08 3.81 25.56
N TRP A 60 -1.07 2.98 24.54
CA TRP A 60 -0.96 3.39 23.15
C TRP A 60 -2.17 2.89 22.38
N ARG A 61 -2.42 3.47 21.21
CA ARG A 61 -3.32 2.91 20.22
C ARG A 61 -2.65 2.84 18.86
N PHE A 62 -3.03 1.87 18.06
CA PHE A 62 -2.54 1.71 16.71
C PHE A 62 -3.65 1.32 15.74
N ARG A 63 -3.40 1.48 14.44
CA ARG A 63 -4.24 0.91 13.38
C ARG A 63 -3.41 0.53 12.17
N ALA A 64 -3.90 -0.44 11.40
CA ALA A 64 -3.33 -0.78 10.10
C ALA A 64 -3.62 0.33 9.07
N VAL A 65 -2.62 0.66 8.26
CA VAL A 65 -2.76 1.48 7.05
C VAL A 65 -2.42 0.58 5.88
N VAL A 66 -3.42 0.19 5.11
CA VAL A 66 -3.30 -0.83 4.06
C VAL A 66 -3.33 -0.15 2.69
N THR A 67 -2.25 -0.32 1.93
CA THR A 67 -2.15 0.19 0.57
C THR A 67 -2.76 -0.82 -0.41
N CYS A 68 -3.72 -0.40 -1.22
CA CYS A 68 -4.59 -1.29 -2.01
C CYS A 68 -4.30 -1.29 -3.52
N GLY A 69 -3.05 -1.02 -3.90
CA GLY A 69 -2.62 -1.01 -5.30
C GLY A 69 -3.37 0.03 -6.11
N TRP A 70 -4.24 -0.41 -7.03
CA TRP A 70 -5.10 0.50 -7.83
C TRP A 70 -6.44 0.85 -7.17
N ALA A 71 -6.83 0.13 -6.13
CA ALA A 71 -8.00 0.45 -5.34
C ALA A 71 -7.65 1.51 -4.27
N PRO A 72 -8.64 2.27 -3.78
CA PRO A 72 -8.42 3.20 -2.67
C PRO A 72 -7.84 2.49 -1.44
N ASP A 73 -6.81 3.09 -0.85
CA ASP A 73 -6.21 2.63 0.39
C ASP A 73 -7.23 2.64 1.53
N VAL A 74 -7.07 1.71 2.47
CA VAL A 74 -7.97 1.55 3.61
C VAL A 74 -7.22 1.66 4.92
N VAL A 75 -7.90 2.17 5.93
CA VAL A 75 -7.39 2.24 7.30
C VAL A 75 -8.22 1.30 8.16
N GLY A 76 -7.53 0.51 8.98
CA GLY A 76 -8.16 -0.36 9.96
C GLY A 76 -8.71 0.42 11.16
N GLU A 77 -9.41 -0.31 12.01
CA GLU A 77 -9.90 0.22 13.28
C GLU A 77 -8.76 0.52 14.26
N TRP A 78 -8.99 1.53 15.10
CA TRP A 78 -8.09 1.83 16.20
C TRP A 78 -8.18 0.76 17.28
N VAL A 79 -7.02 0.24 17.66
CA VAL A 79 -6.86 -0.74 18.73
C VAL A 79 -6.04 -0.11 19.85
N THR A 80 -6.60 -0.08 21.06
CA THR A 80 -5.91 0.45 22.24
C THR A 80 -5.22 -0.69 22.98
N LEU A 81 -3.93 -0.52 23.27
CA LEU A 81 -3.07 -1.46 23.98
C LEU A 81 -2.62 -0.84 25.31
N ARG A 82 -2.92 -1.51 26.43
CA ARG A 82 -2.30 -1.15 27.73
C ARG A 82 -0.83 -1.59 27.73
N PRO A 83 -0.03 -1.17 28.73
CA PRO A 83 1.33 -1.67 28.90
C PRO A 83 1.35 -3.21 28.87
N ARG A 84 2.23 -3.79 28.05
CA ARG A 84 2.42 -5.23 27.87
C ARG A 84 1.26 -5.98 27.18
N ASP A 85 0.24 -5.28 26.68
CA ASP A 85 -0.81 -5.89 25.85
C ASP A 85 -0.35 -6.02 24.40
N SER A 86 -0.99 -6.94 23.67
CA SER A 86 -0.90 -7.06 22.22
C SER A 86 -2.28 -7.06 21.57
N GLY A 87 -2.33 -6.78 20.27
CA GLY A 87 -3.58 -6.74 19.53
C GLY A 87 -3.36 -6.75 18.02
N GLN A 88 -4.46 -6.73 17.30
CA GLN A 88 -4.48 -6.81 15.84
C GLN A 88 -5.43 -5.75 15.27
N SER A 89 -4.95 -5.01 14.26
CA SER A 89 -5.75 -4.15 13.40
C SER A 89 -5.59 -4.64 11.96
N GLN A 90 -6.66 -4.56 11.17
CA GLN A 90 -6.66 -5.04 9.79
C GLN A 90 -7.53 -4.17 8.88
N GLY A 91 -7.27 -4.23 7.59
CA GLY A 91 -8.06 -3.57 6.56
C GLY A 91 -8.20 -4.47 5.33
N ALA A 92 -9.37 -4.43 4.69
CA ALA A 92 -9.65 -5.19 3.48
C ALA A 92 -9.76 -4.25 2.27
N CYS A 93 -8.92 -4.50 1.27
CA CYS A 93 -8.94 -3.79 0.01
C CYS A 93 -10.19 -4.16 -0.82
N GLY A 94 -10.64 -3.22 -1.64
CA GLY A 94 -11.71 -3.49 -2.59
C GLY A 94 -11.31 -4.57 -3.59
N ARG A 95 -12.22 -5.52 -3.87
CA ARG A 95 -11.96 -6.69 -4.72
C ARG A 95 -11.73 -6.40 -6.20
N LEU A 96 -11.93 -5.14 -6.61
CA LEU A 96 -11.52 -4.69 -7.93
C LEU A 96 -10.00 -4.57 -7.99
N GLY A 97 -9.33 -4.26 -6.87
CA GLY A 97 -7.89 -4.07 -6.68
C GLY A 97 -6.94 -5.17 -7.17
N THR A 98 -5.64 -4.95 -7.02
CA THR A 98 -4.59 -5.98 -7.22
C THR A 98 -4.23 -6.69 -5.91
N GLY A 99 -5.07 -6.57 -4.88
CA GLY A 99 -4.75 -6.96 -3.51
C GLY A 99 -3.94 -5.92 -2.74
N VAL A 100 -3.41 -6.35 -1.60
CA VAL A 100 -2.59 -5.53 -0.70
C VAL A 100 -1.19 -5.36 -1.27
N GLY A 101 -0.79 -4.11 -1.49
CA GLY A 101 0.57 -3.76 -1.91
C GLY A 101 1.53 -3.56 -0.74
N ALA A 102 1.02 -3.05 0.39
CA ALA A 102 1.80 -2.83 1.61
C ALA A 102 0.88 -2.70 2.82
N VAL A 103 1.44 -2.96 4.01
CA VAL A 103 0.77 -2.71 5.29
C VAL A 103 1.71 -1.88 6.17
N GLY A 104 1.25 -0.71 6.59
CA GLY A 104 1.92 0.14 7.58
C GLY A 104 1.11 0.27 8.86
N VAL A 105 1.66 1.00 9.84
CA VAL A 105 1.04 1.22 11.15
C VAL A 105 1.01 2.71 11.49
N ASP A 106 -0.17 3.22 11.87
CA ASP A 106 -0.32 4.53 12.50
C ASP A 106 -0.47 4.30 14.01
N GLU A 107 0.52 4.73 14.80
CA GLU A 107 0.55 4.58 16.26
C GLU A 107 0.46 5.93 16.96
N ARG A 108 -0.26 5.98 18.09
CA ARG A 108 -0.48 7.21 18.87
C ARG A 108 -0.54 6.90 20.35
N LEU A 109 0.08 7.76 21.15
CA LEU A 109 -0.11 7.78 22.60
C LEU A 109 -1.57 8.16 22.92
N VAL A 110 -2.15 7.55 23.96
CA VAL A 110 -3.51 7.85 24.44
C VAL A 110 -3.48 8.87 25.56
#